data_AF-A0A840YNE5-F1
#
_entry.id   AF-A0A840YNE5-F1
#
_cell.length_a   1.000
_cell.length_b   1.000
_cell.length_c   1.000
_cell.angle_alpha   90.00
_cell.angle_beta   90.00
_cell.angle_gamma   90.00
#
_symmetry.space_group_name_H-M   'P 1'
#
loop_
_entity.id
_entity.type
_entity.pdbx_description
1 polymer ?
#
loop_
_entity_poly.entity_id
_entity_poly.type
_entity_poly.pdbx_seq_one_letter_code
_entity_poly.pdbx_strand_id
1 'polypeptide(L)' 'MADGYVKTIGPTAAPFTHFWRIVAHLQNGKTEVFWGHANSLKEAIGKKAATEEAARQRGWTAFEFEVVKLTES' A
#
# COMPACT_ATOMS: atom_id res chain seq x y z
N MET A 1 5.73 11.67 2.13
CA MET A 1 4.41 11.54 1.46
C MET A 1 3.53 12.70 1.92
N ALA A 2 2.63 13.20 1.08
CA ALA A 2 1.76 14.34 1.41
C ALA A 2 0.86 14.10 2.65
N ASP A 3 0.70 12.84 3.03
CA ASP A 3 -0.16 12.37 4.12
C ASP A 3 0.55 12.21 5.48
N GLY A 4 1.82 12.63 5.60
CA GLY A 4 2.57 12.61 6.87
C GLY A 4 3.04 11.22 7.36
N TYR A 5 2.55 10.12 6.78
CA TYR A 5 3.04 8.78 7.09
C TYR A 5 4.44 8.54 6.53
N VAL A 6 5.41 8.39 7.44
CA VAL A 6 6.78 8.01 7.14
C VAL A 6 7.04 6.62 7.72
N LYS A 7 7.31 5.64 6.86
CA LYS A 7 7.75 4.31 7.26
C LYS A 7 9.24 4.19 7.00
N THR A 8 10.03 4.18 8.07
CA THR A 8 11.47 3.90 7.98
C THR A 8 11.65 2.42 7.67
N ILE A 9 12.26 2.12 6.54
CA ILE A 9 12.60 0.76 6.15
C ILE A 9 13.98 0.47 6.73
N GLY A 10 14.08 -0.57 7.57
CA GLY A 10 15.38 -1.01 8.11
C GLY A 10 16.33 -1.50 6.99
N PRO A 11 17.62 -1.71 7.31
CA PRO A 11 18.61 -2.14 6.32
C PRO A 11 18.13 -3.41 5.64
N THR A 12 17.82 -3.30 4.36
CA THR A 12 17.22 -4.39 3.60
C THR A 12 18.22 -4.88 2.58
N ALA A 13 18.63 -6.14 2.71
CA ALA A 13 19.65 -6.78 1.86
C ALA A 13 19.17 -7.10 0.43
N ALA A 14 17.89 -6.88 0.14
CA ALA A 14 17.31 -7.11 -1.17
C ALA A 14 16.97 -5.76 -1.84
N PRO A 15 17.20 -5.63 -3.16
CA PRO A 15 16.88 -4.44 -3.94
C PRO A 15 15.36 -4.34 -4.14
N PHE A 16 14.60 -4.16 -3.05
CA PHE A 16 13.16 -3.96 -3.13
C PHE A 16 12.91 -2.57 -3.69
N THR A 17 12.35 -2.55 -4.89
CA THR A 17 12.21 -1.33 -5.69
C THR A 17 10.81 -0.71 -5.57
N HIS A 18 9.81 -1.46 -5.09
CA HIS A 18 8.40 -1.05 -5.14
C HIS A 18 7.67 -1.35 -3.84
N PHE A 19 7.61 -0.36 -2.96
CA PHE A 19 6.70 -0.37 -1.82
C PHE A 19 5.31 0.06 -2.27
N TRP A 20 4.29 -0.33 -1.54
CA TRP A 20 2.94 0.15 -1.77
C TRP A 20 2.20 0.27 -0.45
N ARG A 21 1.23 1.18 -0.43
CA ARG A 21 0.29 1.33 0.66
C ARG A 21 -1.15 1.33 0.14
N ILE A 22 -2.04 0.84 0.98
CA ILE A 22 -3.49 0.92 0.78
C ILE A 22 -4.07 1.69 1.96
N VAL A 23 -4.80 2.75 1.70
CA VAL A 23 -5.60 3.44 2.70
C VAL A 23 -7.05 3.05 2.45
N ALA A 24 -7.61 2.19 3.28
CA ALA A 24 -8.98 1.72 3.20
C ALA A 24 -9.89 2.55 4.11
N HIS A 25 -10.94 3.12 3.54
CA HIS A 25 -11.97 3.85 4.26
C HIS A 25 -13.15 2.92 4.50
N LEU A 26 -13.50 2.69 5.76
CA LEU A 26 -14.60 1.82 6.16
C LEU A 26 -15.87 2.64 6.36
N GLN A 27 -17.02 1.98 6.18
CA GLN A 27 -18.32 2.62 6.34
C GLN A 27 -18.61 3.11 7.77
N ASN A 28 -17.88 2.60 8.77
CA ASN A 28 -17.97 3.03 10.17
C ASN A 28 -17.14 4.30 10.48
N GLY A 29 -16.58 4.96 9.46
CA GLY A 29 -15.76 6.16 9.60
C GLY A 29 -14.32 5.88 10.06
N LYS A 30 -13.90 4.61 10.10
CA LYS A 30 -12.50 4.24 10.37
C LYS A 30 -11.71 4.16 9.08
N THR A 31 -10.41 4.44 9.20
CA THR A 31 -9.44 4.26 8.12
C THR A 31 -8.43 3.20 8.54
N GLU A 32 -8.24 2.18 7.71
CA GLU A 32 -7.22 1.15 7.89
C GLU A 32 -6.11 1.36 6.86
N VAL A 33 -4.86 1.37 7.30
CA VAL A 33 -3.71 1.54 6.40
C VAL A 33 -2.92 0.25 6.34
N PHE A 34 -2.76 -0.30 5.14
CA PHE A 34 -1.97 -1.50 4.87
C PHE A 34 -0.70 -1.12 4.14
N TRP A 35 0.40 -1.79 4.49
CA TRP A 35 1.70 -1.61 3.86
C TRP A 35 2.19 -2.93 3.31
N GLY A 36 2.79 -2.88 2.12
CA GLY A 36 3.44 -4.02 1.53
C GLY A 36 4.63 -3.62 0.67
N HIS A 37 5.30 -4.64 0.15
CA HIS A 37 6.42 -4.51 -0.78
C HIS A 37 6.30 -5.60 -1.83
N ALA A 38 6.85 -5.34 -3.00
CA ALA A 38 6.90 -6.29 -4.09
C ALA A 38 8.26 -6.22 -4.81
N ASN A 39 8.64 -7.31 -5.45
CA ASN A 39 9.88 -7.40 -6.21
C ASN A 39 9.76 -6.75 -7.60
N SER A 40 8.57 -6.32 -8.00
CA SER A 40 8.32 -5.73 -9.31
C SER A 40 7.10 -4.82 -9.32
N LEU A 41 7.14 -3.79 -10.16
CA LEU A 41 6.03 -2.85 -10.36
C LEU A 41 4.73 -3.59 -10.77
N LYS A 42 4.85 -4.62 -11.62
CA LYS A 42 3.70 -5.42 -12.06
C LYS A 42 3.03 -6.15 -10.89
N GLU A 43 3.81 -6.70 -9.97
CA GLU A 43 3.29 -7.35 -8.77
C GLU A 43 2.65 -6.34 -7.82
N ALA A 44 3.27 -5.16 -7.63
CA ALA A 44 2.71 -4.07 -6.84
C ALA A 44 1.35 -3.64 -7.42
N ILE A 45 1.26 -3.37 -8.73
CA ILE A 45 0.00 -2.99 -9.39
C ILE A 45 -1.03 -4.14 -9.30
N GLY A 46 -0.61 -5.40 -9.42
CA GLY A 46 -1.47 -6.56 -9.24
C GLY A 46 -2.12 -6.63 -7.86
N LYS A 47 -1.49 -6.06 -6.81
CA LYS A 47 -2.11 -5.94 -5.48
C LYS A 47 -3.29 -4.99 -5.46
N LYS A 48 -3.43 -4.06 -6.42
CA LYS A 48 -4.64 -3.24 -6.55
C LYS A 48 -5.89 -4.09 -6.80
N ALA A 49 -5.81 -5.10 -7.67
CA ALA A 49 -6.95 -6.00 -7.91
C ALA A 49 -7.32 -6.80 -6.65
N ALA A 50 -6.31 -7.29 -5.92
CA ALA A 50 -6.53 -7.95 -4.62
C ALA A 50 -7.13 -6.97 -3.57
N THR A 51 -6.78 -5.69 -3.66
CA THR A 51 -7.31 -4.62 -2.81
C THR A 51 -8.77 -4.34 -3.14
N GLU A 52 -9.15 -4.31 -4.42
CA GLU A 52 -10.54 -4.17 -4.87
C GLU A 52 -11.41 -5.32 -4.39
N GLU A 53 -10.89 -6.55 -4.43
CA GLU A 53 -11.59 -7.70 -3.90
C GLU A 53 -11.74 -7.63 -2.37
N ALA A 54 -10.66 -7.25 -1.67
CA ALA A 54 -10.71 -7.02 -0.22
C ALA A 54 -11.68 -5.90 0.15
N ALA A 55 -11.76 -4.83 -0.64
CA ALA A 55 -12.70 -3.73 -0.46
C ALA A 55 -14.15 -4.22 -0.53
N ARG A 56 -14.47 -5.08 -1.50
CA ARG A 56 -15.79 -5.71 -1.61
C ARG A 56 -16.09 -6.65 -0.46
N GLN A 57 -15.14 -7.51 -0.10
CA GLN A 57 -15.34 -8.50 0.98
C GLN A 57 -15.46 -7.84 2.36
N ARG A 58 -14.73 -6.75 2.60
CA ARG A 58 -14.68 -6.03 3.89
C ARG A 58 -15.65 -4.85 3.98
N GLY A 59 -16.37 -4.53 2.90
CA GLY A 59 -17.30 -3.41 2.85
C GLY A 59 -16.63 -2.04 2.97
N TRP A 60 -15.47 -1.86 2.33
CA TRP A 60 -14.81 -0.56 2.25
C TRP A 60 -15.62 0.38 1.35
N THR A 61 -15.82 1.62 1.80
CA THR A 61 -16.52 2.66 1.04
C THR A 61 -15.60 3.28 -0.01
N ALA A 62 -14.31 3.41 0.30
CA ALA A 62 -13.29 3.86 -0.63
C ALA A 62 -11.95 3.26 -0.25
N PHE A 63 -11.02 3.22 -1.19
CA PHE A 63 -9.62 2.91 -0.89
C PHE A 63 -8.69 3.69 -1.81
N GLU A 64 -7.52 4.04 -1.29
CA GLU A 64 -6.45 4.70 -2.04
C GLU A 64 -5.26 3.75 -2.11
N PHE A 65 -4.79 3.47 -3.33
CA PHE A 65 -3.64 2.61 -3.56
C PHE A 65 -2.50 3.44 -4.11
N GLU A 66 -1.38 3.49 -3.37
CA GLU A 66 -0.21 4.26 -3.76
C GLU A 66 1.02 3.36 -3.81
N VAL A 67 1.69 3.34 -4.97
CA VAL A 67 2.98 2.69 -5.14
C VAL A 67 4.07 3.71 -4.88
N VAL A 68 4.97 3.39 -3.96
CA VAL A 68 6.10 4.23 -3.56
C VAL A 68 7.38 3.57 -4.03
N LYS A 69 8.20 4.31 -4.77
CA LYS A 69 9.55 3.87 -5.10
C LYS A 69 10.43 4.03 -3.86
N LEU A 70 11.16 2.98 -3.48
CA LEU A 70 12.19 3.11 -2.45
C LEU A 70 13.21 4.14 -2.94
N THR A 71 13.42 5.19 -2.14
CA THR A 71 14.49 6.15 -2.38
C THR A 71 15.52 5.93 -1.29
N GLU A 72 16.67 5.37 -1.66
CA GLU A 72 17.82 5.26 -0.76
C GLU A 72 18.37 6.68 -0.54
N SER A 73 18.66 7.03 0.72
CA SER A 73 19.27 8.32 1.11
C SER A 73 20.71 8.10 1.55
#